data_AF-A0A3D4BXF6-F1
#
_entry.id   AF-A0A3D4BXF6-F1
#
_cell.length_a   1.000
_cell.length_b   1.000
_cell.length_c   1.000
_cell.angle_alpha   90.00
_cell.angle_beta   90.00
_cell.angle_gamma   90.00
#
_symmetry.space_group_name_H-M   'P 1'
#
loop_
_entity.id
_entity.type
_entity.pdbx_description
1 polymer ?
#
loop_
_entity_poly.entity_id
_entity_poly.type
_entity_poly.pdbx_seq_one_letter_code
_entity_poly.pdbx_strand_id
1 'polypeptide(L)' 'ESERLCICNNLQVKNNRAPEPSGIGLTNIRERYRMLSGREVEVEKSQTEFRVYLPILKLGQSL' A
#
# COMPACT_ATOMS: atom_id res chain seq x y z
N GLU A 1 12.77 6.34 -14.53
CA GLU A 1 12.40 5.85 -13.18
C GLU A 1 10.89 5.92 -13.02
N SER A 2 10.26 4.96 -12.35
CA SER A 2 8.80 4.99 -12.14
C SER A 2 8.47 5.93 -10.98
N GLU A 3 7.67 6.96 -11.23
CA GLU A 3 7.15 7.85 -10.19
C GLU A 3 6.28 7.05 -9.21
N ARG A 4 6.67 7.04 -7.93
CA ARG A 4 5.97 6.34 -6.84
C ARG A 4 5.78 7.28 -5.65
N LEU A 5 4.63 7.17 -5.00
CA LEU A 5 4.35 7.85 -3.74
C LEU A 5 4.77 6.93 -2.58
N CYS A 6 5.64 7.42 -1.69
CA CYS A 6 5.97 6.73 -0.45
C CYS A 6 5.08 7.25 0.68
N ILE A 7 4.35 6.35 1.33
CA ILE A 7 3.64 6.62 2.57
C ILE A 7 4.38 5.90 3.70
N CYS A 8 4.86 6.66 4.68
CA CYS A 8 5.59 6.13 5.83
C CYS A 8 4.91 6.50 7.14
N ASN A 9 4.90 5.58 8.11
CA ASN A 9 4.68 5.91 9.50
C ASN A 9 5.73 5.22 10.39
N ASN A 10 5.82 5.66 11.64
CA ASN A 10 6.56 4.95 12.67
C ASN A 10 5.88 3.60 12.99
N LEU A 11 6.65 2.52 13.11
CA LEU A 11 6.11 1.19 13.35
C LEU A 11 5.42 1.11 14.72
N GLN A 12 4.09 1.05 14.69
CA GLN A 12 3.25 0.87 15.87
C GLN A 12 2.61 -0.52 15.82
N VAL A 13 3.25 -1.50 16.47
CA VAL A 13 2.76 -2.87 16.50
C VAL A 13 1.42 -2.93 17.24
N LYS A 14 0.40 -3.52 16.60
CA LYS A 14 -0.89 -3.76 17.25
C LYS A 14 -0.75 -4.99 18.17
N ASN A 15 -0.81 -4.76 19.49
CA ASN A 15 -0.61 -5.80 20.52
C ASN A 15 -1.89 -6.59 20.86
N ASN A 16 -3.04 -6.20 20.33
CA ASN A 16 -4.28 -6.95 20.54
C ASN A 16 -4.30 -8.15 19.57
N ARG A 17 -4.89 -9.29 20.00
CA ARG A 17 -5.15 -10.46 19.13
C ARG A 17 -5.56 -9.96 17.76
N ALA A 18 -4.77 -10.27 16.74
CA ALA A 18 -5.03 -9.78 15.39
C ALA A 18 -6.50 -10.10 15.09
N PRO A 19 -7.38 -9.10 14.90
CA PRO A 19 -8.68 -9.41 14.34
C PRO A 19 -8.41 -10.16 13.05
N GLU A 20 -9.18 -11.23 12.80
CA GLU A 20 -9.23 -11.93 11.51
C GLU A 20 -8.95 -10.91 10.39
N PRO A 21 -8.00 -11.16 9.48
CA PRO A 21 -7.65 -10.19 8.46
C PRO A 21 -8.92 -9.82 7.70
N SER A 22 -9.45 -8.63 7.99
CA SER A 22 -10.80 -8.22 7.63
C SER A 22 -10.97 -7.95 6.13
N GLY A 23 -9.95 -8.26 5.32
CA GLY A 23 -9.87 -7.98 3.88
C GLY A 23 -9.70 -6.50 3.54
N ILE A 24 -10.02 -5.57 4.45
CA ILE A 24 -10.16 -4.13 4.14
C ILE A 24 -8.86 -3.31 4.17
N GLY A 25 -7.73 -3.91 4.57
CA GLY A 25 -6.44 -3.21 4.76
C GLY A 25 -5.49 -3.28 3.56
N LEU A 26 -4.25 -3.71 3.82
CA LEU A 26 -3.18 -3.76 2.81
C LEU A 26 -3.50 -4.66 1.62
N THR A 27 -4.24 -5.76 1.84
CA THR A 27 -4.73 -6.63 0.76
C THR A 27 -5.59 -5.86 -0.23
N ASN A 28 -6.58 -5.10 0.26
CA ASN A 28 -7.44 -4.25 -0.55
C ASN A 28 -6.62 -3.17 -1.32
N ILE A 29 -5.60 -2.59 -0.68
CA ILE A 29 -4.71 -1.63 -1.36
C ILE A 29 -3.97 -2.32 -2.52
N ARG A 30 -3.33 -3.47 -2.30
CA ARG A 30 -2.62 -4.23 -3.35
C ARG A 30 -3.53 -4.59 -4.50
N GLU A 31 -4.70 -5.18 -4.20
CA GLU A 31 -5.65 -5.64 -5.22
C GLU A 31 -6.16 -4.49 -6.09
N ARG A 32 -6.50 -3.34 -5.50
CA ARG A 32 -6.97 -2.18 -6.27
C ARG A 32 -5.90 -1.62 -7.20
N TYR A 33 -4.66 -1.48 -6.73
CA TYR A 33 -3.58 -0.97 -7.57
C TYR A 33 -3.21 -1.94 -8.70
N ARG A 34 -3.27 -3.25 -8.42
CA ARG A 34 -3.16 -4.30 -9.43
C ARG A 34 -4.28 -4.21 -10.46
N MET A 35 -5.54 -4.05 -10.04
CA MET A 35 -6.68 -3.93 -10.96
C MET A 35 -6.64 -2.66 -11.82
N LEU A 36 -6.26 -1.52 -11.23
CA LEU A 36 -6.31 -0.22 -11.90
C LEU A 36 -5.08 0.07 -12.76
N SER A 37 -3.93 -0.54 -12.46
CA SER A 37 -2.68 -0.22 -13.16
C SER A 37 -1.80 -1.41 -13.54
N GLY A 38 -2.19 -2.64 -13.17
CA GLY A 38 -1.37 -3.84 -13.37
C GLY A 38 -0.08 -3.86 -12.54
N ARG A 39 0.13 -2.88 -11.65
CA ARG A 39 1.36 -2.74 -10.86
C ARG A 39 1.11 -3.10 -9.41
N GLU A 40 2.06 -3.82 -8.84
CA GLU A 40 2.06 -4.19 -7.43
C GLU A 40 2.47 -3.03 -6.51
N VAL A 41 2.00 -3.10 -5.27
CA VAL A 41 2.39 -2.19 -4.19
C VAL A 41 3.51 -2.83 -3.38
N GLU A 42 4.61 -2.10 -3.22
CA GLU A 42 5.74 -2.54 -2.39
C GLU A 42 5.55 -2.10 -0.94
N VAL A 43 5.93 -2.98 -0.01
CA VAL A 43 5.81 -2.71 1.43
C VAL A 43 7.12 -3.06 2.10
N GLU A 44 7.65 -2.11 2.85
CA GLU A 44 8.87 -2.24 3.62
C GLU A 44 8.54 -2.04 5.09
N LYS A 45 9.00 -2.98 5.92
CA LYS A 45 8.87 -2.90 7.37
C LYS A 45 10.26 -2.96 7.97
N SER A 46 10.65 -1.88 8.66
CA SER A 46 11.87 -1.84 9.45
C SER A 46 11.55 -1.98 10.94
N GLN A 47 12.55 -1.80 11.80
CA GLN A 47 12.34 -1.80 13.25
C GLN A 47 11.56 -0.57 13.74
N THR A 48 11.68 0.55 13.03
CA THR A 48 11.14 1.85 13.46
C THR A 48 10.05 2.38 12.56
N GLU A 49 9.89 1.83 11.35
CA GLU A 49 9.00 2.38 10.32
C GLU A 49 8.26 1.30 9.54
N PHE A 50 7.10 1.69 9.03
CA PHE A 50 6.33 0.94 8.07
C PHE A 50 6.09 1.83 6.84
N ARG A 51 6.56 1.40 5.68
CA ARG A 51 6.53 2.15 4.43
C ARG A 51 5.76 1.39 3.36
N VAL A 52 4.94 2.11 2.60
CA VAL A 52 4.17 1.59 1.46
C VAL A 52 4.47 2.47 0.25
N TYR A 53 4.90 1.84 -0.84
CA TYR A 53 5.22 2.52 -2.09
C TYR A 53 4.10 2.27 -3.11
N LEU A 54 3.31 3.31 -3.38
CA LEU A 54 2.19 3.26 -4.31
C LEU A 54 2.62 3.80 -5.67
N PRO A 55 2.36 3.08 -6.78
CA PRO A 55 2.67 3.58 -8.10
C PRO A 55 1.66 4.67 -8.51
N ILE A 56 2.13 5.80 -9.04
CA ILE A 56 1.24 6.91 -9.42
C ILE A 56 0.31 6.46 -10.55
N LEU A 57 -1.00 6.51 -10.31
CA LEU A 57 -2.02 6.15 -11.30
C LEU A 57 -2.15 7.27 -12.34
N LYS A 58 -1.97 6.91 -13.61
CA LYS A 58 -2.31 7.79 -14.75
C LYS A 58 -3.67 7.35 -15.26
N LEU A 59 -4.73 7.74 -14.55
CA LEU A 59 -6.08 7.57 -15.05
C LEU A 59 -6.22 8.54 -16.21
N GLY A 60 -6.42 8.01 -17.43
CA GLY A 60 -6.53 8.83 -18.63
C GLY A 60 -7.54 9.96 -18.37
N GLN A 61 -7.11 11.21 -18.60
CA GLN A 61 -8.07 12.29 -18.66
C GLN A 61 -8.96 11.99 -19.84
N SER A 62 -10.22 11.65 -19.59
CA SER A 62 -11.23 11.76 -20.62
C SER A 62 -11.27 13.24 -20.99
N LEU A 63 -10.62 13.59 -22.10
CA LEU A 63 -10.91 14.83 -22.81
C LEU A 63 -12.32 14.74 -23.39
#